data_AF-F2D586-F1
#
_entry.id   AF-F2D586-F1
#
_cell.length_a   1.000
_cell.length_b   1.000
_cell.length_c   1.000
_cell.angle_alpha   90.00
_cell.angle_beta   90.00
_cell.angle_gamma   90.00
#
_symmetry.space_group_name_H-M   'P 1'
#
loop_
_entity.id
_entity.type
_entity.pdbx_description
1 polymer ?
#
loop_
_entity_poly.entity_id
_entity_poly.type
_entity_poly.pdbx_seq_one_letter_code
_entity_poly.pdbx_strand_id
1 'polypeptide(L)'
;MKRARGGRLLLALAVLFLALHLLFSGCAAEGEDEEGSPSPAAAAEPEAPMEDKQKAALYAAIGSFVGKAWNGSSLFPDPCGQTPIQGVSCDLFNGVWYPTVVSIGPVLDNSLQCAPDARFSPQLFDLRRLKSLTFYACFPAANPTAIPATSWDRLAGTLETLEFRSNPGLAGAIPASIGRLASLQSLVLVDNNLTGAVPPELGGLAKLRRLVLSGNGLSGPVPATLGGLKGLLKMDLSNNRLEGRIPPELAGLDSLTLLDLRNNSLTGGLPEFVQGMPALQDLLLSTNPLLGGTLMQRGWEKMASLATLDLSNVGLAGTIPESMAAMPRLRFLALDHNRLSGAVPAKLAALPSIGAMYLNGNNLTGALEFSARFYQRMGSRFASWDNPGLCTAETAGGAPTGVAVCKDAQDPPSVGARDGMDGGGRKPEAASSSSAGMVTVLWWSVLVQWMMMLL
;
A
#
# COMPACT_ATOMS: atom_id res chain seq x y z
N MET A 1 19.15 -19.24 58.18
CA MET A 1 17.80 -19.57 58.71
C MET A 1 16.74 -19.17 57.67
N LYS A 2 15.78 -20.07 57.43
CA LYS A 2 14.52 -19.96 56.64
C LYS A 2 14.67 -19.76 55.11
N ARG A 3 14.75 -20.82 54.28
CA ARG A 3 13.79 -21.87 53.80
C ARG A 3 12.85 -21.45 52.65
N ALA A 4 12.99 -22.23 51.58
CA ALA A 4 12.31 -22.23 50.31
C ALA A 4 10.81 -22.58 50.35
N ARG A 5 10.03 -21.96 49.45
CA ARG A 5 8.77 -22.47 48.89
C ARG A 5 8.58 -21.94 47.47
N GLY A 6 8.62 -22.82 46.47
CA GLY A 6 8.39 -22.49 45.06
C GLY A 6 8.27 -23.73 44.16
N GLY A 7 8.82 -24.87 44.56
CA GLY A 7 8.83 -26.12 43.78
C GLY A 7 7.60 -27.03 43.93
N ARG A 8 6.39 -26.53 44.24
CA ARG A 8 5.19 -27.37 44.38
C ARG A 8 4.07 -27.10 43.37
N LEU A 9 4.25 -26.16 42.43
CA LEU A 9 3.24 -25.88 41.40
C LEU A 9 3.50 -26.62 40.07
N LEU A 10 4.72 -27.11 39.83
CA LEU A 10 5.04 -27.89 38.61
C LEU A 10 4.72 -29.40 38.72
N LEU A 11 4.52 -29.94 39.92
CA LEU A 11 4.23 -31.37 40.09
C LEU A 11 2.71 -31.70 40.03
N ALA A 12 1.85 -30.69 40.09
CA ALA A 12 0.39 -30.86 40.01
C ALA A 12 -0.16 -30.81 38.56
N LEU A 13 0.60 -30.24 37.61
CA LEU A 13 0.22 -30.18 36.20
C LEU A 13 0.65 -31.41 35.38
N ALA A 14 1.65 -32.16 35.85
CA ALA A 14 2.14 -33.38 35.18
C ALA A 14 1.25 -34.63 35.44
N VAL A 15 0.44 -34.63 36.50
CA VAL A 15 -0.45 -35.76 36.83
C VAL A 15 -1.79 -35.68 36.06
N LEU A 16 -2.15 -34.52 35.52
CA LEU A 16 -3.39 -34.34 34.74
C LEU A 16 -3.22 -34.70 33.25
N PHE A 17 -2.00 -34.71 32.72
CA PHE A 17 -1.72 -35.04 31.32
C PHE A 17 -1.47 -36.55 31.06
N LEU A 18 -1.17 -37.35 32.09
CA LEU A 18 -1.04 -38.81 31.95
C LEU A 18 -2.35 -39.59 32.14
N ALA A 19 -3.41 -38.94 32.65
CA ALA A 19 -4.70 -39.58 32.91
C ALA A 19 -5.71 -39.46 31.74
N LEU A 20 -5.45 -38.64 30.73
CA LEU A 20 -6.33 -38.48 29.57
C LEU A 20 -5.91 -39.33 28.35
N HIS A 21 -4.73 -39.95 28.39
CA HIS A 21 -4.26 -40.88 27.35
C HIS A 21 -4.52 -42.36 27.66
N LEU A 22 -5.14 -42.67 28.80
CA LEU A 22 -5.48 -44.05 29.22
C LEU A 22 -6.98 -44.36 29.17
N LEU A 23 -7.77 -43.55 28.45
CA LEU A 23 -9.22 -43.79 28.23
C LEU A 23 -9.61 -44.14 26.79
N PHE A 24 -8.64 -44.29 25.87
CA PHE A 24 -8.91 -44.80 24.51
C PHE A 24 -7.79 -45.75 24.03
N SER A 25 -7.65 -46.89 24.70
CA SER A 25 -7.04 -48.09 24.10
C SER A 25 -7.41 -49.32 24.92
N GLY A 26 -8.17 -50.21 24.30
CA GLY A 26 -8.35 -51.58 24.78
C GLY A 26 -9.80 -52.02 24.87
N CYS A 27 -10.37 -52.46 23.75
CA CYS A 27 -11.23 -53.64 23.69
C CYS A 27 -11.19 -54.18 22.26
N ALA A 28 -10.44 -55.27 22.08
CA ALA A 28 -10.59 -56.19 20.97
C ALA A 28 -11.33 -57.42 21.51
N ALA A 29 -12.45 -57.76 20.89
CA ALA A 29 -13.10 -59.05 21.01
C ALA A 29 -13.72 -59.36 19.64
N GLU A 30 -13.29 -60.48 19.06
CA GLU A 30 -13.89 -61.12 17.89
C GLU A 30 -15.25 -61.72 18.27
N GLY A 31 -16.21 -61.73 17.33
CA GLY A 31 -17.37 -62.60 17.41
C GLY A 31 -18.66 -62.06 16.79
N GLU A 32 -18.95 -62.60 15.60
CA GLU A 32 -20.28 -63.02 15.11
C GLU A 32 -21.20 -62.02 14.40
N ASP A 33 -21.70 -62.53 13.27
CA ASP A 33 -22.58 -61.93 12.26
C ASP A 33 -23.99 -61.67 12.80
N GLU A 34 -24.53 -60.46 12.60
CA GLU A 34 -25.98 -60.26 12.45
C GLU A 34 -26.29 -59.11 11.48
N GLU A 35 -27.16 -59.41 10.51
CA GLU A 35 -27.72 -58.48 9.52
C GLU A 35 -28.55 -57.38 10.20
N GLY A 36 -27.98 -56.17 10.29
CA GLY A 36 -28.69 -54.95 10.67
C GLY A 36 -29.16 -54.16 9.44
N SER A 37 -30.47 -53.99 9.32
CA SER A 37 -31.19 -53.25 8.27
C SER A 37 -30.69 -51.80 8.09
N PRO A 38 -30.78 -51.21 6.87
CA PRO A 38 -30.29 -49.86 6.64
C PRO A 38 -31.22 -48.82 7.29
N SER A 39 -30.66 -47.98 8.15
CA SER A 39 -31.27 -46.73 8.60
C SER A 39 -31.64 -45.87 7.38
N PRO A 40 -32.81 -45.20 7.35
CA PRO A 40 -33.17 -44.37 6.22
C PRO A 40 -32.13 -43.26 6.07
N ALA A 41 -31.56 -43.18 4.86
CA ALA A 41 -30.74 -42.07 4.44
C ALA A 41 -31.46 -40.78 4.82
N ALA A 42 -30.80 -39.91 5.59
CA ALA A 42 -31.21 -38.52 5.69
C ALA A 42 -31.34 -38.02 4.26
N ALA A 43 -32.58 -37.76 3.83
CA ALA A 43 -32.84 -37.16 2.54
C ALA A 43 -32.03 -35.86 2.51
N ALA A 44 -31.00 -35.83 1.66
CA ALA A 44 -30.30 -34.59 1.38
C ALA A 44 -31.38 -33.59 0.99
N GLU A 45 -31.47 -32.48 1.73
CA GLU A 45 -32.33 -31.38 1.31
C GLU A 45 -31.99 -31.06 -0.14
N PRO A 46 -32.99 -30.83 -1.01
CA PRO A 46 -32.72 -30.53 -2.41
C PRO A 46 -31.78 -29.32 -2.45
N GLU A 47 -30.56 -29.53 -2.95
CA GLU A 47 -29.59 -28.44 -3.10
C GLU A 47 -30.27 -27.29 -3.83
N ALA A 48 -30.21 -26.10 -3.22
CA ALA A 48 -30.82 -24.90 -3.78
C ALA A 48 -30.33 -24.71 -5.23
N PRO A 49 -31.22 -24.42 -6.20
CA PRO A 49 -30.80 -24.30 -7.59
C PRO A 49 -30.14 -22.95 -7.86
N MET A 50 -29.25 -22.93 -8.86
CA MET A 50 -28.79 -21.70 -9.50
C MET A 50 -29.65 -21.43 -10.74
N GLU A 51 -30.04 -20.17 -10.98
CA GLU A 51 -30.76 -19.81 -12.22
C GLU A 51 -29.90 -20.08 -13.47
N ASP A 52 -30.46 -20.76 -14.48
CA ASP A 52 -29.76 -21.07 -15.74
C ASP A 52 -29.18 -19.83 -16.43
N LYS A 53 -29.88 -18.69 -16.33
CA LYS A 53 -29.41 -17.42 -16.89
C LYS A 53 -28.16 -16.89 -16.18
N GLN A 54 -28.09 -17.00 -14.84
CA GLN A 54 -26.92 -16.59 -14.06
C GLN A 54 -25.74 -17.54 -14.33
N LYS A 55 -26.02 -18.83 -14.44
CA LYS A 55 -25.02 -19.85 -14.78
C LYS A 55 -24.42 -19.62 -16.17
N ALA A 56 -25.26 -19.38 -17.17
CA ALA A 56 -24.83 -19.06 -18.53
C ALA A 56 -24.02 -17.75 -18.58
N ALA A 57 -24.46 -16.71 -17.85
CA ALA A 57 -23.73 -15.45 -17.74
C ALA A 57 -22.35 -15.64 -17.10
N LEU A 58 -22.26 -16.40 -16.01
CA LEU A 58 -21.01 -16.73 -15.33
C LEU A 58 -20.03 -17.42 -16.29
N TYR A 59 -20.49 -18.45 -17.00
CA TYR A 59 -19.66 -19.17 -17.94
C TYR A 59 -19.21 -18.32 -19.13
N ALA A 60 -20.10 -17.49 -19.67
CA ALA A 60 -19.76 -16.57 -20.75
C ALA A 60 -18.76 -15.50 -20.30
N ALA A 61 -18.89 -15.01 -19.05
CA ALA A 61 -17.95 -14.07 -18.46
C ALA A 61 -16.58 -14.72 -18.25
N ILE A 62 -16.50 -15.89 -17.60
CA ILE A 62 -15.23 -16.60 -17.38
C ILE A 62 -14.57 -16.96 -18.72
N GLY A 63 -15.33 -17.49 -19.68
CA GLY A 63 -14.82 -17.88 -20.98
C GLY A 63 -14.20 -16.72 -21.77
N SER A 64 -14.62 -15.48 -21.54
CA SER A 64 -14.01 -14.31 -22.20
C SER A 64 -12.64 -13.93 -21.63
N PHE A 65 -12.29 -14.40 -20.44
CA PHE A 65 -10.99 -14.15 -19.81
C PHE A 65 -10.06 -15.36 -19.89
N VAL A 66 -10.60 -16.58 -19.80
CA VAL A 66 -9.83 -17.85 -19.76
C VAL A 66 -9.68 -18.46 -21.16
N GLY A 67 -10.44 -17.97 -22.14
CA GLY A 67 -10.32 -18.34 -23.54
C GLY A 67 -11.18 -19.54 -23.93
N LYS A 68 -11.23 -19.80 -25.25
CA LYS A 68 -12.15 -20.78 -25.88
C LYS A 68 -11.89 -22.23 -25.51
N ALA A 69 -10.70 -22.55 -25.00
CA ALA A 69 -10.36 -23.90 -24.55
C ALA A 69 -11.03 -24.27 -23.22
N TRP A 70 -11.58 -23.28 -22.50
CA TRP A 70 -12.30 -23.51 -21.26
C TRP A 70 -13.66 -24.15 -21.53
N ASN A 71 -13.81 -25.44 -21.19
CA ASN A 71 -15.04 -26.22 -21.38
C ASN A 71 -15.93 -26.24 -20.12
N GLY A 72 -16.08 -25.07 -19.51
CA GLY A 72 -16.53 -24.96 -18.12
C GLY A 72 -17.91 -25.53 -17.81
N SER A 73 -18.85 -25.53 -18.76
CA SER A 73 -20.19 -26.11 -18.55
C SER A 73 -20.16 -27.63 -18.34
N SER A 74 -19.19 -28.32 -18.94
CA SER A 74 -19.04 -29.77 -18.79
C SER A 74 -18.29 -30.15 -17.51
N LEU A 75 -17.33 -29.31 -17.09
CA LEU A 75 -16.46 -29.57 -15.94
C LEU A 75 -17.09 -29.11 -14.62
N PHE A 76 -17.94 -28.09 -14.65
CA PHE A 76 -18.53 -27.47 -13.47
C PHE A 76 -20.05 -27.38 -13.60
N PRO A 77 -20.78 -28.50 -13.77
CA PRO A 77 -22.23 -28.50 -13.98
C PRO A 77 -23.02 -27.87 -12.82
N ASP A 78 -22.42 -27.69 -11.65
CA ASP A 78 -22.96 -26.94 -10.52
C ASP A 78 -21.87 -26.08 -9.87
N PRO A 79 -21.64 -24.84 -10.35
CA PRO A 79 -20.53 -24.00 -9.93
C PRO A 79 -20.70 -23.39 -8.54
N CYS A 80 -21.89 -23.51 -7.93
CA CYS A 80 -22.20 -22.95 -6.62
C CYS A 80 -22.47 -24.04 -5.56
N GLY A 81 -22.67 -25.30 -5.95
CA GLY A 81 -22.73 -26.45 -5.05
C GLY A 81 -21.56 -27.40 -5.25
N GLN A 82 -21.81 -28.55 -5.87
CA GLN A 82 -20.89 -29.71 -5.81
C GLN A 82 -19.62 -29.57 -6.64
N THR A 83 -19.61 -28.69 -7.65
CA THR A 83 -18.47 -28.51 -8.56
C THR A 83 -18.01 -27.05 -8.60
N PRO A 84 -17.47 -26.51 -7.49
CA PRO A 84 -17.12 -25.11 -7.40
C PRO A 84 -15.99 -24.75 -8.39
N ILE A 85 -16.11 -23.59 -9.00
CA ILE A 85 -15.06 -23.02 -9.85
C ILE A 85 -14.09 -22.25 -8.95
N GLN A 86 -12.79 -22.53 -9.06
CA GLN A 86 -11.78 -21.79 -8.31
C GLN A 86 -11.82 -20.29 -8.67
N GLY A 87 -11.84 -19.46 -7.63
CA GLY A 87 -12.02 -18.01 -7.77
C GLY A 87 -13.47 -17.55 -7.92
N VAL A 88 -14.44 -18.47 -7.97
CA VAL A 88 -15.87 -18.14 -7.89
C VAL A 88 -16.40 -18.50 -6.51
N SER A 89 -17.19 -17.62 -5.91
CA SER A 89 -17.96 -17.93 -4.71
C SER A 89 -19.40 -17.48 -4.90
N CYS A 90 -20.32 -18.18 -4.25
CA CYS A 90 -21.75 -17.94 -4.36
C CYS A 90 -22.39 -17.75 -2.99
N ASP A 91 -23.43 -16.92 -2.94
CA ASP A 91 -24.26 -16.75 -1.76
C ASP A 91 -25.71 -17.16 -2.07
N LEU A 92 -26.40 -17.66 -1.06
CA LEU A 92 -27.79 -18.06 -1.14
C LEU A 92 -28.71 -16.86 -0.89
N PHE A 93 -29.63 -16.59 -1.81
CA PHE A 93 -30.65 -15.57 -1.66
C PHE A 93 -32.03 -16.17 -1.95
N ASN A 94 -32.91 -16.16 -0.96
CA ASN A 94 -34.27 -16.71 -1.06
C ASN A 94 -34.30 -18.15 -1.63
N GLY A 95 -33.35 -18.99 -1.21
CA GLY A 95 -33.26 -20.38 -1.68
C GLY A 95 -32.68 -20.56 -3.08
N VAL A 96 -32.03 -19.54 -3.65
CA VAL A 96 -31.37 -19.59 -4.97
C VAL A 96 -29.92 -19.13 -4.85
N TRP A 97 -28.98 -19.88 -5.44
CA TRP A 97 -27.56 -19.50 -5.45
C TRP A 97 -27.27 -18.44 -6.51
N TYR A 98 -26.46 -17.45 -6.13
CA TYR A 98 -25.95 -16.44 -7.05
C TYR A 98 -24.43 -16.29 -6.90
N PRO A 99 -23.68 -16.13 -8.00
CA PRO A 99 -22.26 -15.80 -7.93
C PRO A 99 -22.11 -14.40 -7.31
N THR A 100 -21.33 -14.31 -6.24
CA THR A 100 -21.07 -13.07 -5.51
C THR A 100 -19.61 -12.67 -5.54
N VAL A 101 -18.70 -13.61 -5.81
CA VAL A 101 -17.27 -13.34 -6.00
C VAL A 101 -16.83 -13.95 -7.32
N VAL A 102 -16.11 -13.18 -8.11
CA VAL A 102 -15.36 -13.66 -9.28
C VAL A 102 -13.95 -13.09 -9.22
N SER A 103 -12.97 -13.97 -9.10
CA SER A 103 -11.55 -13.68 -9.06
C SER A 103 -10.84 -14.51 -10.12
N ILE A 104 -10.19 -13.83 -11.07
CA ILE A 104 -9.55 -14.46 -12.22
C ILE A 104 -8.08 -14.05 -12.30
N GLY A 105 -7.22 -14.98 -12.71
CA GLY A 105 -5.77 -14.81 -12.71
C GLY A 105 -5.06 -15.64 -11.63
N PRO A 106 -3.72 -15.73 -11.63
CA PRO A 106 -2.95 -16.65 -10.80
C PRO A 106 -2.88 -16.17 -9.34
N VAL A 107 -4.01 -16.23 -8.63
CA VAL A 107 -4.11 -15.87 -7.20
C VAL A 107 -3.83 -17.08 -6.31
N LEU A 108 -4.21 -18.27 -6.77
CA LEU A 108 -4.00 -19.57 -6.13
C LEU A 108 -3.42 -20.54 -7.16
N ASP A 109 -2.79 -21.63 -6.70
CA ASP A 109 -2.13 -22.63 -7.56
C ASP A 109 -3.06 -23.21 -8.64
N ASN A 110 -4.36 -23.29 -8.36
CA ASN A 110 -5.40 -23.82 -9.27
C ASN A 110 -6.31 -22.73 -9.86
N SER A 111 -5.90 -21.45 -9.80
CA SER A 111 -6.70 -20.38 -10.40
C SER A 111 -6.82 -20.53 -11.90
N LEU A 112 -7.95 -20.06 -12.44
CA LEU A 112 -8.16 -20.00 -13.87
C LEU A 112 -7.12 -19.06 -14.51
N GLN A 113 -6.31 -19.62 -15.41
CA GLN A 113 -5.30 -18.86 -16.14
C GLN A 113 -5.95 -18.01 -17.22
N CYS A 114 -5.53 -16.76 -17.34
CA CYS A 114 -6.05 -15.88 -18.37
C CYS A 114 -5.47 -16.23 -19.74
N ALA A 115 -6.33 -16.16 -20.76
CA ALA A 115 -5.92 -16.29 -22.14
C ALA A 115 -5.23 -15.00 -22.62
N PRO A 116 -4.32 -15.09 -23.61
CA PRO A 116 -3.69 -13.91 -24.19
C PRO A 116 -4.68 -12.89 -24.80
N ASP A 117 -5.85 -13.37 -25.24
CA ASP A 117 -6.93 -12.56 -25.82
C ASP A 117 -8.06 -12.20 -24.82
N ALA A 118 -7.77 -12.30 -23.51
CA ALA A 118 -8.70 -11.97 -22.43
C ALA A 118 -9.34 -10.59 -22.65
N ARG A 119 -10.67 -10.53 -22.53
CA ARG A 119 -11.44 -9.29 -22.72
C ARG A 119 -12.66 -9.24 -21.82
N PHE A 120 -13.07 -8.02 -21.48
CA PHE A 120 -14.34 -7.80 -20.79
C PHE A 120 -15.52 -8.20 -21.68
N SER A 121 -16.41 -9.00 -21.10
CA SER A 121 -17.62 -9.48 -21.74
C SER A 121 -18.85 -8.73 -21.18
N PRO A 122 -19.84 -8.36 -22.01
CA PRO A 122 -21.08 -7.76 -21.51
C PRO A 122 -21.81 -8.64 -20.48
N GLN A 123 -21.69 -9.96 -20.60
CA GLN A 123 -22.31 -10.94 -19.69
C GLN A 123 -21.77 -10.84 -18.26
N LEU A 124 -20.60 -10.24 -18.04
CA LEU A 124 -20.10 -9.93 -16.71
C LEU A 124 -21.11 -9.08 -15.92
N PHE A 125 -21.76 -8.13 -16.58
CA PHE A 125 -22.72 -7.22 -15.95
C PHE A 125 -24.11 -7.85 -15.74
N ASP A 126 -24.32 -9.09 -16.20
CA ASP A 126 -25.54 -9.85 -15.93
C ASP A 126 -25.45 -10.65 -14.61
N LEU A 127 -24.28 -10.67 -13.96
CA LEU A 127 -24.07 -11.21 -12.61
C LEU A 127 -24.61 -10.24 -11.55
N ARG A 128 -25.93 -10.17 -11.42
CA ARG A 128 -26.62 -9.10 -10.68
C ARG A 128 -26.32 -9.03 -9.18
N ARG A 129 -25.78 -10.10 -8.59
CA ARG A 129 -25.42 -10.17 -7.16
C ARG A 129 -23.92 -10.14 -6.90
N LEU A 130 -23.12 -9.82 -7.93
CA LEU A 130 -21.68 -9.74 -7.79
C LEU A 130 -21.29 -8.67 -6.77
N LYS A 131 -20.60 -9.09 -5.71
CA LYS A 131 -20.06 -8.25 -4.63
C LYS A 131 -18.57 -7.97 -4.81
N SER A 132 -17.81 -8.92 -5.34
CA SER A 132 -16.38 -8.77 -5.56
C SER A 132 -15.98 -9.21 -6.96
N LEU A 133 -15.25 -8.35 -7.65
CA LEU A 133 -14.65 -8.64 -8.96
C LEU A 133 -13.16 -8.35 -8.92
N THR A 134 -12.35 -9.37 -9.22
CA THR A 134 -10.89 -9.28 -9.16
C THR A 134 -10.24 -9.83 -10.43
N PHE A 135 -9.27 -9.09 -10.98
CA PHE A 135 -8.36 -9.57 -12.03
C PHE A 135 -6.92 -9.35 -11.62
N TYR A 136 -6.14 -10.42 -11.55
CA TYR A 136 -4.71 -10.37 -11.28
C TYR A 136 -3.92 -10.88 -12.48
N ALA A 137 -2.94 -10.11 -12.97
CA ALA A 137 -2.04 -10.54 -14.06
C ALA A 137 -2.74 -11.20 -15.27
N CYS A 138 -3.92 -10.69 -15.60
CA CYS A 138 -4.84 -11.31 -16.55
C CYS A 138 -4.76 -10.70 -17.95
N PHE A 139 -4.49 -9.38 -18.04
CA PHE A 139 -4.34 -8.69 -19.32
C PHE A 139 -2.86 -8.47 -19.64
N PRO A 140 -2.27 -9.21 -20.60
CA PRO A 140 -0.86 -9.07 -20.95
C PRO A 140 -0.61 -7.81 -21.79
N ALA A 141 0.60 -7.24 -21.70
CA ALA A 141 0.97 -6.01 -22.40
C ALA A 141 0.79 -6.08 -23.93
N ALA A 142 0.87 -7.26 -24.52
CA ALA A 142 0.72 -7.49 -25.95
C ALA A 142 -0.70 -7.22 -26.48
N ASN A 143 -1.72 -7.17 -25.61
CA ASN A 143 -3.11 -6.97 -26.00
C ASN A 143 -3.79 -5.89 -25.13
N PRO A 144 -3.61 -4.60 -25.47
CA PRO A 144 -4.21 -3.50 -24.73
C PRO A 144 -5.74 -3.62 -24.65
N THR A 145 -6.26 -3.62 -23.43
CA THR A 145 -7.69 -3.76 -23.14
C THR A 145 -8.14 -2.60 -22.28
N ALA A 146 -9.23 -1.94 -22.66
CA ALA A 146 -9.83 -0.88 -21.87
C ALA A 146 -10.87 -1.43 -20.89
N ILE A 147 -10.97 -0.80 -19.71
CA ILE A 147 -12.08 -1.04 -18.79
C ILE A 147 -13.37 -0.57 -19.47
N PRO A 148 -14.47 -1.36 -19.46
CA PRO A 148 -15.71 -0.98 -20.12
C PRO A 148 -16.24 0.37 -19.63
N ALA A 149 -16.60 1.25 -20.57
CA ALA A 149 -17.09 2.59 -20.22
C ALA A 149 -18.54 2.61 -19.71
N THR A 150 -19.30 1.53 -19.90
CA THR A 150 -20.74 1.46 -19.62
C THR A 150 -21.10 0.21 -18.83
N SER A 151 -22.36 0.11 -18.39
CA SER A 151 -22.96 -1.06 -17.72
C SER A 151 -22.60 -1.27 -16.24
N TRP A 152 -21.68 -0.49 -15.69
CA TRP A 152 -21.40 -0.48 -14.24
C TRP A 152 -22.63 -0.15 -13.38
N ASP A 153 -23.60 0.60 -13.92
CA ASP A 153 -24.88 0.89 -13.27
C ASP A 153 -25.67 -0.37 -12.89
N ARG A 154 -25.50 -1.48 -13.63
CA ARG A 154 -26.15 -2.76 -13.34
C ARG A 154 -25.65 -3.42 -12.06
N LEU A 155 -24.43 -3.08 -11.64
CA LEU A 155 -23.79 -3.57 -10.44
C LEU A 155 -23.76 -2.52 -9.32
N ALA A 156 -24.40 -1.36 -9.53
CA ALA A 156 -24.30 -0.23 -8.62
C ALA A 156 -24.75 -0.53 -7.18
N GLY A 157 -25.78 -1.36 -7.05
CA GLY A 157 -26.33 -1.74 -5.75
C GLY A 157 -25.56 -2.85 -5.03
N THR A 158 -24.71 -3.59 -5.74
CA THR A 158 -24.20 -4.88 -5.26
C THR A 158 -22.69 -4.97 -5.20
N LEU A 159 -21.95 -4.33 -6.11
CA LEU A 159 -20.50 -4.44 -6.13
C LEU A 159 -19.88 -3.62 -4.99
N GLU A 160 -19.17 -4.31 -4.11
CA GLU A 160 -18.51 -3.77 -2.92
C GLU A 160 -16.99 -3.66 -3.13
N THR A 161 -16.41 -4.57 -3.92
CA THR A 161 -14.97 -4.65 -4.17
C THR A 161 -14.69 -4.79 -5.67
N LEU A 162 -13.82 -3.93 -6.19
CA LEU A 162 -13.32 -3.98 -7.56
C LEU A 162 -11.79 -3.87 -7.55
N GLU A 163 -11.10 -4.95 -7.91
CA GLU A 163 -9.64 -5.02 -7.82
C GLU A 163 -8.97 -5.52 -9.10
N PHE A 164 -8.28 -4.64 -9.83
CA PHE A 164 -7.45 -4.98 -10.98
C PHE A 164 -5.98 -4.72 -10.64
N ARG A 165 -5.19 -5.79 -10.57
CA ARG A 165 -3.81 -5.76 -10.07
C ARG A 165 -2.84 -6.36 -11.09
N SER A 166 -1.73 -5.66 -11.34
CA SER A 166 -0.63 -6.16 -12.14
C SER A 166 -1.05 -6.57 -13.56
N ASN A 167 -1.96 -5.81 -14.20
CA ASN A 167 -2.41 -6.06 -15.57
C ASN A 167 -1.73 -5.07 -16.53
N PRO A 168 -0.55 -5.37 -17.09
CA PRO A 168 0.18 -4.42 -17.93
C PRO A 168 -0.52 -4.12 -19.27
N GLY A 169 -1.45 -4.97 -19.70
CA GLY A 169 -2.31 -4.74 -20.87
C GLY A 169 -3.58 -3.95 -20.56
N LEU A 170 -3.94 -3.74 -19.29
CA LEU A 170 -5.14 -2.98 -18.94
C LEU A 170 -4.83 -1.48 -19.04
N ALA A 171 -5.36 -0.84 -20.08
CA ALA A 171 -4.95 0.50 -20.50
C ALA A 171 -6.14 1.43 -20.78
N GLY A 172 -5.84 2.71 -21.05
CA GLY A 172 -6.84 3.75 -21.27
C GLY A 172 -7.33 4.38 -19.97
N ALA A 173 -8.39 5.18 -20.05
CA ALA A 173 -8.89 5.95 -18.92
C ALA A 173 -9.70 5.09 -17.94
N ILE A 174 -9.67 5.47 -16.66
CA ILE A 174 -10.63 4.97 -15.66
C ILE A 174 -12.02 5.50 -16.06
N PRO A 175 -13.02 4.64 -16.30
CA PRO A 175 -14.35 5.11 -16.67
C PRO A 175 -15.05 5.87 -15.55
N ALA A 176 -15.59 7.04 -15.86
CA ALA A 176 -16.43 7.83 -14.94
C ALA A 176 -17.65 7.04 -14.41
N SER A 177 -18.14 6.07 -15.18
CA SER A 177 -19.26 5.20 -14.80
C SER A 177 -18.97 4.30 -13.59
N ILE A 178 -17.71 4.07 -13.23
CA ILE A 178 -17.34 3.42 -11.95
C ILE A 178 -17.85 4.26 -10.77
N GLY A 179 -17.92 5.59 -10.91
CA GLY A 179 -18.50 6.49 -9.91
C GLY A 179 -19.99 6.26 -9.63
N ARG A 180 -20.68 5.42 -10.41
CA ARG A 180 -22.08 5.02 -10.17
C ARG A 180 -22.21 3.82 -9.21
N LEU A 181 -21.11 3.19 -8.80
CA LEU A 181 -21.13 2.01 -7.96
C LEU A 181 -21.43 2.35 -6.49
N ALA A 182 -22.70 2.67 -6.20
CA ALA A 182 -23.15 3.20 -4.91
C ALA A 182 -22.84 2.30 -3.69
N SER A 183 -22.62 0.99 -3.90
CA SER A 183 -22.23 0.05 -2.84
C SER A 183 -20.71 -0.17 -2.72
N LEU A 184 -19.89 0.46 -3.56
CA LEU A 184 -18.43 0.22 -3.60
C LEU A 184 -17.73 0.71 -2.33
N GLN A 185 -16.95 -0.18 -1.74
CA GLN A 185 -16.17 0.03 -0.52
C GLN A 185 -14.65 -0.01 -0.80
N SER A 186 -14.22 -0.82 -1.78
CA SER A 186 -12.82 -0.96 -2.17
C SER A 186 -12.67 -0.83 -3.68
N LEU A 187 -11.92 0.17 -4.13
CA LEU A 187 -11.48 0.33 -5.52
C LEU A 187 -9.95 0.24 -5.57
N VAL A 188 -9.44 -0.82 -6.19
CA VAL A 188 -8.00 -1.05 -6.33
C VAL A 188 -7.64 -1.27 -7.79
N LEU A 189 -6.92 -0.34 -8.39
CA LEU A 189 -6.42 -0.41 -9.76
C LEU A 189 -4.91 -0.21 -9.74
N VAL A 190 -4.16 -1.24 -9.36
CA VAL A 190 -2.71 -1.14 -9.06
C VAL A 190 -1.86 -1.80 -10.14
N ASP A 191 -0.73 -1.17 -10.49
CA ASP A 191 0.25 -1.70 -11.43
C ASP A 191 -0.38 -2.12 -12.77
N ASN A 192 -1.16 -1.21 -13.34
CA ASN A 192 -1.73 -1.37 -14.67
C ASN A 192 -1.17 -0.29 -15.61
N ASN A 193 -1.66 -0.21 -16.85
CA ASN A 193 -1.25 0.79 -17.83
C ASN A 193 -2.33 1.86 -18.06
N LEU A 194 -3.09 2.18 -17.01
CA LEU A 194 -4.18 3.17 -17.08
C LEU A 194 -3.62 4.58 -17.25
N THR A 195 -4.31 5.42 -18.02
CA THR A 195 -3.88 6.79 -18.36
C THR A 195 -5.03 7.79 -18.21
N GLY A 196 -4.76 9.08 -18.47
CA GLY A 196 -5.77 10.12 -18.34
C GLY A 196 -6.00 10.55 -16.89
N ALA A 197 -7.05 11.33 -16.66
CA ALA A 197 -7.33 11.89 -15.33
C ALA A 197 -8.04 10.90 -14.41
N VAL A 198 -7.85 11.09 -13.09
CA VAL A 198 -8.71 10.47 -12.08
C VAL A 198 -10.13 11.05 -12.24
N PRO A 199 -11.17 10.24 -12.47
CA PRO A 199 -12.51 10.76 -12.69
C PRO A 199 -13.07 11.44 -11.44
N PRO A 200 -13.57 12.68 -11.52
CA PRO A 200 -14.16 13.38 -10.37
C PRO A 200 -15.39 12.66 -9.81
N GLU A 201 -16.09 11.84 -10.61
CA GLU A 201 -17.25 11.04 -10.21
C GLU A 201 -16.92 10.03 -9.11
N LEU A 202 -15.64 9.62 -8.98
CA LEU A 202 -15.23 8.75 -7.88
C LEU A 202 -15.46 9.40 -6.51
N GLY A 203 -15.49 10.73 -6.43
CA GLY A 203 -15.82 11.48 -5.22
C GLY A 203 -17.27 11.30 -4.74
N GLY A 204 -18.16 10.75 -5.57
CA GLY A 204 -19.55 10.44 -5.22
C GLY A 204 -19.77 9.08 -4.53
N LEU A 205 -18.72 8.27 -4.41
CA LEU A 205 -18.80 6.91 -3.83
C LEU A 205 -18.85 6.96 -2.30
N ALA A 206 -20.02 7.30 -1.74
CA ALA A 206 -20.19 7.59 -0.31
C ALA A 206 -19.78 6.45 0.66
N LYS A 207 -19.76 5.19 0.20
CA LYS A 207 -19.34 4.03 1.01
C LYS A 207 -17.86 3.67 0.87
N LEU A 208 -17.11 4.36 0.00
CA LEU A 208 -15.73 4.01 -0.31
C LEU A 208 -14.83 4.17 0.92
N ARG A 209 -14.08 3.11 1.23
CA ARG A 209 -13.13 3.02 2.34
C ARG A 209 -11.69 2.94 1.86
N ARG A 210 -11.45 2.33 0.70
CA ARG A 210 -10.12 2.11 0.12
C ARG A 210 -10.13 2.57 -1.34
N LEU A 211 -9.29 3.54 -1.67
CA LEU A 211 -9.03 4.02 -3.03
C LEU A 211 -7.53 3.89 -3.31
N VAL A 212 -7.16 2.94 -4.16
CA VAL A 212 -5.75 2.64 -4.49
C VAL A 212 -5.60 2.60 -6.00
N LEU A 213 -4.95 3.60 -6.58
CA LEU A 213 -4.76 3.77 -8.02
C LEU A 213 -3.27 3.81 -8.40
N SER A 214 -2.40 3.27 -7.55
CA SER A 214 -0.95 3.39 -7.66
C SER A 214 -0.35 2.58 -8.81
N GLY A 215 0.79 3.05 -9.33
CA GLY A 215 1.52 2.33 -10.38
C GLY A 215 0.80 2.36 -11.72
N ASN A 216 0.36 3.54 -12.16
CA ASN A 216 -0.27 3.75 -13.47
C ASN A 216 0.37 4.97 -14.18
N GLY A 217 -0.21 5.37 -15.32
CA GLY A 217 0.13 6.59 -16.05
C GLY A 217 -0.92 7.69 -15.89
N LEU A 218 -1.64 7.76 -14.76
CA LEU A 218 -2.68 8.77 -14.53
C LEU A 218 -2.08 10.18 -14.46
N SER A 219 -2.74 11.15 -15.05
CA SER A 219 -2.24 12.52 -15.22
C SER A 219 -3.28 13.57 -14.84
N GLY A 220 -2.90 14.85 -14.85
CA GLY A 220 -3.79 15.94 -14.43
C GLY A 220 -3.89 16.08 -12.90
N PRO A 221 -4.79 16.95 -12.41
CA PRO A 221 -4.88 17.24 -10.98
C PRO A 221 -5.58 16.12 -10.20
N VAL A 222 -5.27 16.02 -8.91
CA VAL A 222 -6.10 15.29 -7.95
C VAL A 222 -7.48 15.97 -7.90
N PRO A 223 -8.60 15.26 -8.15
CA PRO A 223 -9.92 15.89 -8.14
C PRO A 223 -10.32 16.36 -6.74
N ALA A 224 -10.75 17.63 -6.63
CA ALA A 224 -11.28 18.20 -5.38
C ALA A 224 -12.49 17.43 -4.83
N THR A 225 -13.27 16.81 -5.72
CA THR A 225 -14.46 16.00 -5.36
C THR A 225 -14.11 14.80 -4.47
N LEU A 226 -12.86 14.31 -4.49
CA LEU A 226 -12.43 13.24 -3.59
C LEU A 226 -12.54 13.64 -2.12
N GLY A 227 -12.52 14.94 -1.78
CA GLY A 227 -12.78 15.45 -0.42
C GLY A 227 -14.19 15.18 0.12
N GLY A 228 -15.10 14.73 -0.74
CA GLY A 228 -16.45 14.28 -0.36
C GLY A 228 -16.50 12.88 0.27
N LEU A 229 -15.41 12.10 0.18
CA LEU A 229 -15.37 10.71 0.64
C LEU A 229 -15.15 10.61 2.16
N LYS A 230 -16.14 11.05 2.95
CA LYS A 230 -16.06 11.15 4.43
C LYS A 230 -15.66 9.85 5.14
N GLY A 231 -15.98 8.71 4.53
CA GLY A 231 -15.67 7.39 5.05
C GLY A 231 -14.31 6.81 4.64
N LEU A 232 -13.55 7.51 3.80
CA LEU A 232 -12.32 6.97 3.22
C LEU A 232 -11.24 6.79 4.28
N LEU A 233 -10.62 5.61 4.30
CA LEU A 233 -9.56 5.24 5.25
C LEU A 233 -8.19 5.30 4.58
N LYS A 234 -8.09 4.84 3.34
CA LYS A 234 -6.83 4.78 2.59
C LYS A 234 -6.99 5.39 1.21
N MET A 235 -6.14 6.36 0.91
CA MET A 235 -5.97 6.95 -0.42
C MET A 235 -4.52 6.78 -0.86
N ASP A 236 -4.29 5.97 -1.89
CA ASP A 236 -2.98 5.79 -2.51
C ASP A 236 -3.10 6.10 -4.00
N LEU A 237 -2.50 7.20 -4.41
CA LEU A 237 -2.40 7.66 -5.81
C LEU A 237 -0.93 7.73 -6.26
N SER A 238 -0.05 7.02 -5.55
CA SER A 238 1.39 7.07 -5.79
C SER A 238 1.80 6.51 -7.16
N ASN A 239 3.02 6.85 -7.60
CA ASN A 239 3.61 6.30 -8.82
C ASN A 239 2.71 6.54 -10.04
N ASN A 240 2.40 7.81 -10.28
CA ASN A 240 1.59 8.29 -11.39
C ASN A 240 2.26 9.56 -11.97
N ARG A 241 1.54 10.30 -12.81
CA ARG A 241 1.97 11.58 -13.41
C ARG A 241 1.02 12.71 -12.98
N LEU A 242 0.46 12.62 -11.78
CA LEU A 242 -0.46 13.63 -11.25
C LEU A 242 0.27 14.95 -11.03
N GLU A 243 -0.40 16.06 -11.32
CA GLU A 243 0.18 17.39 -11.31
C GLU A 243 -0.73 18.42 -10.61
N GLY A 244 -0.33 19.68 -10.59
CA GLY A 244 -1.09 20.73 -9.92
C GLY A 244 -0.97 20.66 -8.40
N ARG A 245 -1.90 21.31 -7.70
CA ARG A 245 -1.88 21.42 -6.23
C ARG A 245 -2.69 20.29 -5.60
N ILE A 246 -2.31 19.89 -4.39
CA ILE A 246 -3.15 19.03 -3.55
C ILE A 246 -4.40 19.84 -3.15
N PRO A 247 -5.63 19.40 -3.51
CA PRO A 247 -6.84 20.18 -3.29
C PRO A 247 -7.13 20.39 -1.79
N PRO A 248 -7.47 21.62 -1.36
CA PRO A 248 -7.84 21.89 0.03
C PRO A 248 -9.09 21.13 0.48
N GLU A 249 -9.94 20.69 -0.44
CA GLU A 249 -11.14 19.91 -0.15
C GLU A 249 -10.83 18.55 0.49
N LEU A 250 -9.61 18.02 0.32
CA LEU A 250 -9.17 16.81 1.02
C LEU A 250 -9.13 16.97 2.55
N ALA A 251 -9.18 18.21 3.06
CA ALA A 251 -9.43 18.51 4.47
C ALA A 251 -10.68 17.81 5.02
N GLY A 252 -11.66 17.52 4.15
CA GLY A 252 -12.91 16.88 4.53
C GLY A 252 -12.82 15.37 4.75
N LEU A 253 -11.65 14.75 4.62
CA LEU A 253 -11.46 13.30 4.78
C LEU A 253 -11.19 12.92 6.25
N ASP A 254 -12.22 13.06 7.09
CA ASP A 254 -12.10 12.94 8.56
C ASP A 254 -11.62 11.56 9.04
N SER A 255 -11.87 10.50 8.26
CA SER A 255 -11.51 9.11 8.60
C SER A 255 -10.18 8.65 8.00
N LEU A 256 -9.49 9.49 7.21
CA LEU A 256 -8.33 9.07 6.44
C LEU A 256 -7.14 8.79 7.35
N THR A 257 -6.59 7.58 7.26
CA THR A 257 -5.39 7.17 8.01
C THR A 257 -4.13 7.19 7.14
N LEU A 258 -4.27 6.96 5.84
CA LEU A 258 -3.16 6.93 4.88
C LEU A 258 -3.47 7.85 3.69
N LEU A 259 -2.56 8.80 3.45
CA LEU A 259 -2.48 9.58 2.21
C LEU A 259 -1.11 9.35 1.56
N ASP A 260 -1.09 8.57 0.48
CA ASP A 260 0.11 8.34 -0.33
C ASP A 260 -0.03 8.98 -1.71
N LEU A 261 0.80 9.99 -1.96
CA LEU A 261 0.89 10.71 -3.22
C LEU A 261 2.33 10.70 -3.77
N ARG A 262 3.19 9.80 -3.27
CA ARG A 262 4.61 9.78 -3.66
C ARG A 262 4.78 9.57 -5.16
N ASN A 263 5.92 10.01 -5.69
CA ASN A 263 6.31 9.79 -7.08
C ASN A 263 5.24 10.28 -8.08
N ASN A 264 5.03 11.60 -8.06
CA ASN A 264 4.15 12.35 -8.93
C ASN A 264 4.83 13.70 -9.27
N SER A 265 4.11 14.61 -9.93
CA SER A 265 4.56 15.95 -10.33
C SER A 265 3.80 17.07 -9.59
N LEU A 266 3.45 16.85 -8.32
CA LEU A 266 2.64 17.79 -7.53
C LEU A 266 3.38 19.09 -7.19
N THR A 267 2.61 20.16 -6.96
CA THR A 267 3.07 21.54 -6.72
C THR A 267 2.33 22.18 -5.56
N GLY A 268 2.78 23.36 -5.10
CA GLY A 268 2.01 24.20 -4.17
C GLY A 268 2.29 23.99 -2.68
N GLY A 269 3.31 23.20 -2.34
CA GLY A 269 3.81 22.97 -0.99
C GLY A 269 2.96 22.00 -0.17
N LEU A 270 3.42 21.73 1.06
CA LEU A 270 2.68 20.93 2.03
C LEU A 270 1.36 21.64 2.40
N PRO A 271 0.19 21.03 2.18
CA PRO A 271 -1.09 21.67 2.44
C PRO A 271 -1.32 21.94 3.93
N GLU A 272 -1.92 23.09 4.24
CA GLU A 272 -2.16 23.51 5.63
C GLU A 272 -3.19 22.63 6.35
N PHE A 273 -4.19 22.13 5.62
CA PHE A 273 -5.29 21.35 6.18
C PHE A 273 -4.88 20.04 6.84
N VAL A 274 -3.69 19.51 6.53
CA VAL A 274 -3.15 18.29 7.14
C VAL A 274 -3.12 18.40 8.67
N GLN A 275 -2.92 19.61 9.19
CA GLN A 275 -2.96 19.89 10.64
C GLN A 275 -4.32 19.60 11.28
N GLY A 276 -5.39 19.64 10.50
CA GLY A 276 -6.77 19.44 10.94
C GLY A 276 -7.29 18.02 10.70
N MET A 277 -6.49 17.10 10.17
CA MET A 277 -6.92 15.72 9.88
C MET A 277 -6.70 14.82 11.11
N PRO A 278 -7.76 14.46 11.86
CA PRO A 278 -7.61 13.85 13.18
C PRO A 278 -7.15 12.39 13.14
N ALA A 279 -7.48 11.67 12.06
CA ALA A 279 -7.19 10.24 11.92
C ALA A 279 -5.89 9.94 11.14
N LEU A 280 -5.27 10.96 10.54
CA LEU A 280 -4.14 10.77 9.64
C LEU A 280 -2.92 10.24 10.39
N GLN A 281 -2.40 9.09 9.93
CA GLN A 281 -1.26 8.39 10.52
C GLN A 281 -0.06 8.44 9.59
N ASP A 282 -0.29 8.25 8.29
CA ASP A 282 0.76 8.16 7.29
C ASP A 282 0.53 9.21 6.19
N LEU A 283 1.49 10.13 6.07
CA LEU A 283 1.54 11.13 5.01
C LEU A 283 2.81 10.97 4.19
N LEU A 284 2.64 10.49 2.96
CA LEU A 284 3.74 10.12 2.07
C LEU A 284 3.65 10.97 0.80
N LEU A 285 4.51 11.97 0.69
CA LEU A 285 4.55 12.92 -0.43
C LEU A 285 5.87 12.87 -1.20
N SER A 286 6.76 11.94 -0.85
CA SER A 286 8.12 11.90 -1.38
C SER A 286 8.20 11.82 -2.90
N THR A 287 9.32 12.28 -3.46
CA THR A 287 9.53 12.29 -4.92
C THR A 287 8.44 13.08 -5.65
N ASN A 288 8.20 14.30 -5.17
CA ASN A 288 7.40 15.33 -5.85
C ASN A 288 8.25 16.59 -5.92
N PRO A 289 9.30 16.65 -6.78
CA PRO A 289 10.34 17.66 -6.71
C PRO A 289 9.87 19.11 -6.95
N LEU A 290 8.65 19.27 -7.50
CA LEU A 290 8.01 20.56 -7.76
C LEU A 290 7.08 21.01 -6.61
N LEU A 291 6.91 20.21 -5.56
CA LEU A 291 6.02 20.54 -4.44
C LEU A 291 6.50 21.82 -3.74
N GLY A 292 7.77 21.84 -3.37
CA GLY A 292 8.45 22.98 -2.76
C GLY A 292 7.85 23.39 -1.42
N GLY A 293 8.01 24.67 -1.08
CA GLY A 293 7.49 25.27 0.14
C GLY A 293 8.45 25.17 1.33
N THR A 294 7.92 25.44 2.52
CA THR A 294 8.69 25.44 3.78
C THR A 294 7.94 24.65 4.85
N LEU A 295 8.66 24.25 5.90
CA LEU A 295 8.08 23.60 7.08
C LEU A 295 7.60 24.60 8.15
N MET A 296 7.91 25.90 7.99
CA MET A 296 7.56 26.96 8.94
C MET A 296 6.05 27.26 8.92
N GLN A 297 5.52 27.77 10.04
CA GLN A 297 4.11 28.16 10.19
C GLN A 297 3.12 27.00 9.99
N ARG A 298 3.48 25.85 10.57
CA ARG A 298 2.61 24.68 10.66
C ARG A 298 2.43 24.34 12.13
N GLY A 299 1.19 24.12 12.55
CA GLY A 299 0.85 23.63 13.88
C GLY A 299 1.15 22.15 14.02
N TRP A 300 2.45 21.79 13.96
CA TRP A 300 2.93 20.41 14.04
C TRP A 300 2.46 19.69 15.32
N GLU A 301 2.30 20.44 16.41
CA GLU A 301 1.76 19.99 17.68
C GLU A 301 0.31 19.47 17.58
N LYS A 302 -0.45 19.86 16.56
CA LYS A 302 -1.84 19.43 16.34
C LYS A 302 -1.95 18.07 15.65
N MET A 303 -0.89 17.63 14.97
CA MET A 303 -0.85 16.37 14.23
C MET A 303 -0.58 15.17 15.16
N ALA A 304 -1.40 15.00 16.19
CA ALA A 304 -1.17 14.04 17.27
C ALA A 304 -1.25 12.56 16.85
N SER A 305 -1.92 12.27 15.72
CA SER A 305 -2.07 10.92 15.19
C SER A 305 -0.94 10.50 14.24
N LEU A 306 -0.19 11.47 13.69
CA LEU A 306 0.78 11.21 12.63
C LEU A 306 1.96 10.39 13.15
N ALA A 307 2.19 9.25 12.51
CA ALA A 307 3.24 8.29 12.82
C ALA A 307 4.34 8.25 11.75
N THR A 308 3.97 8.46 10.49
CA THR A 308 4.89 8.44 9.34
C THR A 308 4.75 9.73 8.56
N LEU A 309 5.86 10.47 8.45
CA LEU A 309 5.96 11.65 7.60
C LEU A 309 7.13 11.47 6.64
N ASP A 310 6.81 11.31 5.35
CA ASP A 310 7.79 11.22 4.29
C ASP A 310 7.65 12.39 3.32
N LEU A 311 8.60 13.34 3.43
CA LEU A 311 8.73 14.51 2.59
C LEU A 311 10.08 14.51 1.84
N SER A 312 10.62 13.31 1.58
CA SER A 312 11.91 13.16 0.90
C SER A 312 11.83 13.63 -0.55
N ASN A 313 12.82 14.38 -1.03
CA ASN A 313 12.87 14.84 -2.43
C ASN A 313 11.59 15.54 -2.90
N VAL A 314 11.12 16.53 -2.13
CA VAL A 314 9.96 17.35 -2.50
C VAL A 314 10.32 18.83 -2.73
N GLY A 315 11.61 19.16 -2.68
CA GLY A 315 12.11 20.52 -2.94
C GLY A 315 11.89 21.50 -1.79
N LEU A 316 11.68 21.02 -0.56
CA LEU A 316 11.51 21.88 0.62
C LEU A 316 12.72 22.78 0.83
N ALA A 317 12.46 24.03 1.22
CA ALA A 317 13.46 25.01 1.59
C ALA A 317 13.19 25.61 2.98
N GLY A 318 14.15 26.36 3.49
CA GLY A 318 14.08 26.96 4.83
C GLY A 318 14.56 25.99 5.91
N THR A 319 14.19 26.24 7.16
CA THR A 319 14.71 25.51 8.32
C THR A 319 13.76 24.41 8.78
N ILE A 320 14.29 23.45 9.55
CA ILE A 320 13.48 22.46 10.27
C ILE A 320 12.97 23.12 11.56
N PRO A 321 11.64 23.29 11.75
CA PRO A 321 11.09 23.95 12.93
C PRO A 321 11.14 23.04 14.16
N GLU A 322 11.40 23.64 15.32
CA GLU A 322 11.43 22.93 16.60
C GLU A 322 10.08 22.31 16.99
N SER A 323 8.96 22.87 16.53
CA SER A 323 7.61 22.35 16.80
C SER A 323 7.38 20.93 16.24
N MET A 324 8.18 20.46 15.29
CA MET A 324 8.14 19.05 14.86
C MET A 324 8.53 18.09 15.98
N ALA A 325 9.28 18.53 16.99
CA ALA A 325 9.59 17.74 18.17
C ALA A 325 8.38 17.56 19.12
N ALA A 326 7.24 18.19 18.83
CA ALA A 326 6.01 18.09 19.62
C ALA A 326 5.03 17.01 19.13
N MET A 327 5.38 16.23 18.08
CA MET A 327 4.52 15.16 17.56
C MET A 327 4.69 13.86 18.37
N PRO A 328 3.73 13.46 19.23
CA PRO A 328 3.93 12.41 20.22
C PRO A 328 4.02 10.99 19.62
N ARG A 329 3.44 10.79 18.43
CA ARG A 329 3.35 9.47 17.78
C ARG A 329 4.32 9.29 16.62
N LEU A 330 5.12 10.31 16.27
CA LEU A 330 6.00 10.24 15.12
C LEU A 330 7.07 9.16 15.31
N ARG A 331 7.07 8.19 14.39
CA ARG A 331 7.97 7.02 14.36
C ARG A 331 8.95 7.10 13.20
N PHE A 332 8.53 7.69 12.09
CA PHE A 332 9.33 7.80 10.88
C PHE A 332 9.26 9.23 10.36
N LEU A 333 10.43 9.85 10.21
CA LEU A 333 10.59 11.18 9.64
C LEU A 333 11.62 11.13 8.52
N ALA A 334 11.21 11.42 7.30
CA ALA A 334 12.12 11.55 6.17
C ALA A 334 12.00 12.93 5.54
N LEU A 335 13.11 13.67 5.57
CA LEU A 335 13.29 15.02 5.03
C LEU A 335 14.51 15.07 4.10
N ASP A 336 15.07 13.91 3.73
CA ASP A 336 16.27 13.82 2.93
C ASP A 336 16.06 14.30 1.48
N HIS A 337 17.17 14.63 0.82
CA HIS A 337 17.19 15.11 -0.57
C HIS A 337 16.33 16.36 -0.81
N ASN A 338 16.36 17.32 0.11
CA ASN A 338 15.68 18.61 -0.01
C ASN A 338 16.69 19.77 -0.07
N ARG A 339 16.21 21.01 0.03
CA ARG A 339 17.02 22.25 0.08
C ARG A 339 16.94 22.88 1.48
N LEU A 340 16.71 22.07 2.52
CA LEU A 340 16.60 22.55 3.89
C LEU A 340 17.95 23.10 4.36
N SER A 341 17.92 24.12 5.20
CA SER A 341 19.12 24.81 5.71
C SER A 341 19.01 25.14 7.20
N GLY A 342 20.09 25.69 7.76
CA GLY A 342 20.17 26.03 9.18
C GLY A 342 20.41 24.82 10.08
N ALA A 343 20.35 25.07 11.38
CA ALA A 343 20.62 24.06 12.41
C ALA A 343 19.49 23.04 12.55
N VAL A 344 19.85 21.79 12.88
CA VAL A 344 18.90 20.73 13.22
C VAL A 344 18.49 20.88 14.69
N PRO A 345 17.19 21.03 15.03
CA PRO A 345 16.76 21.18 16.41
C PRO A 345 17.10 19.95 17.27
N ALA A 346 17.88 20.13 18.35
CA ALA A 346 18.27 19.08 19.29
C ALA A 346 17.06 18.31 19.86
N LYS A 347 15.93 18.99 20.04
CA LYS A 347 14.68 18.41 20.57
C LYS A 347 14.11 17.29 19.70
N LEU A 348 14.45 17.20 18.41
CA LEU A 348 14.02 16.08 17.55
C LEU A 348 14.54 14.74 18.07
N ALA A 349 15.71 14.69 18.71
CA ALA A 349 16.23 13.46 19.32
C ALA A 349 15.45 13.01 20.57
N ALA A 350 14.66 13.92 21.17
CA ALA A 350 13.83 13.67 22.34
C ALA A 350 12.42 13.20 21.99
N LEU A 351 12.07 13.07 20.70
CA LEU A 351 10.79 12.50 20.28
C LEU A 351 10.61 11.09 20.89
N PRO A 352 9.47 10.82 21.55
CA PRO A 352 9.32 9.62 22.38
C PRO A 352 9.24 8.33 21.56
N SER A 353 8.71 8.41 20.33
CA SER A 353 8.42 7.24 19.49
C SER A 353 9.32 7.14 18.26
N ILE A 354 10.29 8.04 18.08
CA ILE A 354 11.08 8.11 16.84
C ILE A 354 11.93 6.85 16.66
N GLY A 355 11.74 6.17 15.54
CA GLY A 355 12.42 4.94 15.16
C GLY A 355 13.32 5.10 13.93
N ALA A 356 13.01 6.04 13.04
CA ALA A 356 13.83 6.38 11.89
C ALA A 356 13.76 7.89 11.58
N MET A 357 14.91 8.47 11.22
CA MET A 357 15.03 9.88 10.87
C MET A 357 16.08 10.08 9.75
N TYR A 358 15.64 10.54 8.58
CA TYR A 358 16.49 10.77 7.41
C TYR A 358 16.55 12.26 7.09
N LEU A 359 17.75 12.84 7.16
CA LEU A 359 18.05 14.27 6.95
C LEU A 359 19.15 14.48 5.89
N ASN A 360 19.69 13.41 5.31
CA ASN A 360 20.82 13.46 4.39
C ASN A 360 20.49 14.21 3.09
N GLY A 361 21.50 14.69 2.37
CA GLY A 361 21.32 15.37 1.08
C GLY A 361 20.55 16.69 1.19
N ASN A 362 20.92 17.53 2.16
CA ASN A 362 20.35 18.86 2.37
C ASN A 362 21.48 19.90 2.49
N ASN A 363 21.13 21.15 2.82
CA ASN A 363 22.07 22.23 3.11
C ASN A 363 22.07 22.61 4.60
N LEU A 364 21.87 21.61 5.49
CA LEU A 364 21.83 21.81 6.93
C LEU A 364 23.22 22.21 7.45
N THR A 365 23.24 23.04 8.49
CA THR A 365 24.47 23.63 9.03
C THR A 365 24.57 23.50 10.55
N GLY A 366 25.77 23.73 11.10
CA GLY A 366 25.99 23.78 12.54
C GLY A 366 26.24 22.42 13.16
N ALA A 367 26.34 22.40 14.49
CA ALA A 367 26.59 21.18 15.25
C ALA A 367 25.31 20.34 15.41
N LEU A 368 25.40 19.04 15.17
CA LEU A 368 24.39 18.06 15.57
C LEU A 368 24.52 17.79 17.07
N GLU A 369 23.63 18.38 17.84
CA GLU A 369 23.59 18.26 19.30
C GLU A 369 22.77 17.04 19.79
N PHE A 370 22.91 15.89 19.13
CA PHE A 370 22.29 14.64 19.58
C PHE A 370 23.27 13.83 20.43
N SER A 371 22.75 13.09 21.42
CA SER A 371 23.60 12.27 22.31
C SER A 371 24.18 11.04 21.60
N ALA A 372 25.35 10.55 22.06
CA ALA A 372 25.91 9.27 21.58
C ALA A 372 24.93 8.09 21.71
N ARG A 373 24.14 8.06 22.80
CA ARG A 373 23.07 7.05 23.00
C ARG A 373 22.01 7.11 21.91
N PHE A 374 21.68 8.31 21.41
CA PHE A 374 20.75 8.45 20.29
C PHE A 374 21.32 7.79 19.04
N TYR A 375 22.57 8.10 18.66
CA TYR A 375 23.19 7.52 17.46
C TYR A 375 23.28 5.98 17.54
N GLN A 376 23.69 5.44 18.69
CA GLN A 376 23.73 3.99 18.92
C GLN A 376 22.34 3.33 18.78
N ARG A 377 21.30 3.95 19.36
CA ARG A 377 19.92 3.44 19.28
C ARG A 377 19.38 3.47 17.85
N MET A 378 19.69 4.52 17.10
CA MET A 378 19.17 4.70 15.74
C MET A 378 19.89 3.79 14.73
N GLY A 379 21.22 3.67 14.82
CA GLY A 379 22.02 2.91 13.87
C GLY A 379 21.79 3.38 12.43
N SER A 380 21.55 2.44 11.51
CA SER A 380 21.26 2.72 10.09
C SER A 380 19.93 3.45 9.84
N ARG A 381 19.09 3.62 10.88
CA ARG A 381 17.82 4.35 10.80
C ARG A 381 17.97 5.84 11.05
N PHE A 382 19.20 6.34 11.21
CA PHE A 382 19.50 7.76 11.19
C PHE A 382 20.50 8.07 10.08
N ALA A 383 20.17 9.04 9.23
CA ALA A 383 21.03 9.50 8.15
C ALA A 383 21.11 11.02 8.13
N SER A 384 22.32 11.55 8.07
CA SER A 384 22.56 13.00 8.01
C SER A 384 23.78 13.38 7.17
N TRP A 385 24.37 12.42 6.44
CA TRP A 385 25.45 12.67 5.49
C TRP A 385 24.99 13.56 4.33
N ASP A 386 25.91 14.00 3.47
CA ASP A 386 25.63 14.93 2.36
C ASP A 386 24.95 16.23 2.84
N ASN A 387 25.41 16.73 3.99
CA ASN A 387 25.12 18.08 4.49
C ASN A 387 26.47 18.79 4.75
N PRO A 388 27.02 19.55 3.79
CA PRO A 388 28.39 20.07 3.89
C PRO A 388 28.67 20.99 5.09
N GLY A 389 27.66 21.69 5.58
CA GLY A 389 27.81 22.61 6.72
C GLY A 389 27.53 21.96 8.08
N LEU A 390 27.18 20.68 8.11
CA LEU A 390 26.79 19.96 9.32
C LEU A 390 28.00 19.25 9.92
N CYS A 391 28.16 19.34 11.23
CA CYS A 391 29.24 18.69 11.95
C CYS A 391 28.76 18.07 13.26
N THR A 392 29.58 17.24 13.90
CA THR A 392 29.28 16.62 15.19
C THR A 392 30.41 16.84 16.18
N ALA A 393 30.10 16.92 17.47
CA ALA A 393 31.13 16.94 18.52
C ALA A 393 31.77 15.55 18.62
N GLU A 394 33.07 15.48 18.91
CA GLU A 394 33.73 14.20 19.22
C GLU A 394 33.04 13.54 20.41
N THR A 395 32.35 12.43 20.14
CA THR A 395 31.67 11.67 21.19
C THR A 395 32.24 10.26 21.26
N ALA A 396 32.77 9.91 22.44
CA ALA A 396 33.07 8.53 22.80
C ALA A 396 31.75 7.74 22.81
N GLY A 397 31.46 7.02 21.72
CA GLY A 397 30.20 6.28 21.56
C GLY A 397 29.63 6.24 20.15
N GLY A 398 30.22 6.96 19.20
CA GLY A 398 29.92 6.87 17.76
C GLY A 398 29.24 8.13 17.23
N ALA A 399 29.83 8.68 16.16
CA ALA A 399 29.29 9.76 15.35
C ALA A 399 28.35 9.19 14.26
N PRO A 400 27.40 9.99 13.75
CA PRO A 400 26.61 9.58 12.59
C PRO A 400 27.52 9.41 11.37
N THR A 401 27.29 8.34 10.60
CA THR A 401 28.08 8.02 9.42
C THR A 401 28.09 9.18 8.43
N GLY A 402 29.28 9.55 7.94
CA GLY A 402 29.44 10.56 6.88
C GLY A 402 29.28 12.01 7.33
N VAL A 403 29.29 12.30 8.64
CA VAL A 403 29.32 13.68 9.18
C VAL A 403 30.69 13.99 9.78
N ALA A 404 31.25 15.14 9.45
CA ALA A 404 32.57 15.56 9.95
C ALA A 404 32.52 16.02 11.42
N VAL A 405 33.66 15.97 12.11
CA VAL A 405 33.83 16.57 13.44
C VAL A 405 33.85 18.09 13.32
N CYS A 406 33.17 18.80 14.23
CA CYS A 406 33.21 20.26 14.26
C CYS A 406 34.64 20.73 14.55
N LYS A 407 35.19 21.60 13.70
CA LYS A 407 36.44 22.29 14.01
C LYS A 407 36.13 23.33 15.08
N ASP A 408 36.91 23.35 16.16
CA ASP A 408 36.89 24.46 17.11
C ASP A 408 37.07 25.76 16.32
N ALA A 409 36.34 26.81 16.70
CA ALA A 409 36.34 28.10 16.01
C ALA A 409 37.72 28.79 16.16
N GLN A 410 38.69 28.35 15.38
CA GLN A 410 39.89 29.09 15.00
C GLN A 410 40.11 28.90 13.50
N ASP A 411 40.18 30.05 12.84
CA ASP A 411 40.34 30.35 11.43
C ASP A 411 39.12 30.26 10.49
N PRO A 412 38.73 31.40 9.86
CA PRO A 412 37.74 31.39 8.79
C PRO A 412 38.32 30.69 7.54
N PRO A 413 37.50 30.03 6.71
CA PRO A 413 37.95 29.56 5.42
C PRO A 413 38.27 30.79 4.56
N SER A 414 39.55 30.94 4.20
CA SER A 414 39.97 31.87 3.18
C SER A 414 39.24 31.52 1.88
N VAL A 415 38.51 32.49 1.34
CA VAL A 415 38.00 32.45 -0.03
C VAL A 415 39.22 32.39 -0.93
N GLY A 416 39.52 31.19 -1.43
CA GLY A 416 40.55 30.98 -2.44
C GLY A 416 40.23 31.83 -3.66
N ALA A 417 41.05 32.87 -3.85
CA ALA A 417 41.01 33.72 -5.01
C ALA A 417 41.18 32.87 -6.28
N ARG A 418 40.34 33.16 -7.27
CA ARG A 418 40.52 32.72 -8.65
C ARG A 418 41.70 33.48 -9.22
N ASP A 419 42.83 32.81 -9.41
CA ASP A 419 43.81 33.21 -10.40
C ASP A 419 43.53 32.44 -11.69
N GLY A 420 43.20 33.18 -12.74
CA GLY A 420 43.16 32.67 -14.11
C GLY A 420 44.54 32.80 -14.76
N MET A 421 44.91 31.82 -15.59
CA MET A 421 45.57 32.08 -16.87
C MET A 421 45.52 30.83 -17.77
N ASP A 422 44.81 31.01 -18.88
CA ASP A 422 45.11 30.62 -20.27
C ASP A 422 45.31 29.16 -20.75
N GLY A 423 44.49 28.82 -21.76
CA GLY A 423 44.96 28.42 -23.09
C GLY A 423 45.51 27.01 -23.33
N GLY A 424 44.71 26.13 -23.96
CA GLY A 424 45.25 24.95 -24.64
C GLY A 424 44.21 23.90 -25.05
N GLY A 425 43.63 24.05 -26.24
CA GLY A 425 42.70 23.06 -26.79
C GLY A 425 43.37 21.73 -27.14
N ARG A 426 42.67 20.63 -26.80
CA ARG A 426 42.74 19.31 -27.46
C ARG A 426 41.44 18.55 -27.16
N LYS A 427 40.70 18.18 -28.20
CA LYS A 427 39.79 17.00 -28.17
C LYS A 427 40.68 15.75 -28.05
N PRO A 428 40.24 14.68 -27.36
CA PRO A 428 39.38 13.71 -28.05
C PRO A 428 38.37 12.94 -27.17
N GLU A 429 37.44 12.31 -27.90
CA GLU A 429 36.82 10.99 -27.69
C GLU A 429 35.86 10.71 -26.53
N ALA A 430 34.75 10.12 -26.97
CA ALA A 430 33.75 9.45 -26.16
C ALA A 430 34.31 8.14 -25.59
N ALA A 431 34.04 7.91 -24.31
CA ALA A 431 34.06 6.58 -23.72
C ALA A 431 32.79 6.42 -22.87
N SER A 432 31.95 5.48 -23.29
CA SER A 432 30.84 4.93 -22.55
C SER A 432 31.32 4.25 -21.27
N SER A 433 30.65 4.52 -20.14
CA SER A 433 30.73 3.68 -18.95
C SER A 433 29.36 3.61 -18.31
N SER A 434 28.57 2.66 -18.81
CA SER A 434 27.44 2.06 -18.13
C SER A 434 27.89 1.32 -16.87
N SER A 435 26.97 1.15 -15.91
CA SER A 435 27.02 0.31 -14.70
C SER A 435 27.29 1.03 -13.36
N ALA A 436 26.29 1.74 -12.87
CA ALA A 436 26.10 1.99 -11.43
C ALA A 436 24.63 2.35 -11.15
N GLY A 437 23.71 1.44 -11.43
CA GLY A 437 22.27 1.70 -11.32
C GLY A 437 21.45 0.43 -11.16
N MET A 438 21.90 -0.52 -10.34
CA MET A 438 21.16 -1.78 -10.18
C MET A 438 21.28 -2.50 -8.82
N VAL A 439 21.71 -1.82 -7.75
CA VAL A 439 21.83 -2.47 -6.42
C VAL A 439 20.91 -1.89 -5.34
N THR A 440 20.21 -0.77 -5.58
CA THR A 440 19.31 -0.16 -4.58
C THR A 440 17.82 -0.44 -4.80
N VAL A 441 17.43 -1.03 -5.93
CA VAL A 441 16.01 -1.30 -6.26
C VAL A 441 15.51 -2.63 -5.66
N LEU A 442 16.40 -3.56 -5.31
CA LEU A 442 16.02 -4.91 -4.89
C LEU A 442 15.64 -5.06 -3.40
N TRP A 443 15.93 -4.05 -2.56
CA TRP A 443 15.64 -4.13 -1.11
C TRP A 443 14.32 -3.45 -0.71
N TRP A 444 13.75 -2.59 -1.56
CA TRP A 444 12.48 -1.92 -1.28
C TRP A 444 11.25 -2.73 -1.69
N SER A 445 11.34 -3.58 -2.71
CA SER A 445 10.24 -4.46 -3.14
C SER A 445 9.86 -5.49 -2.07
N VAL A 446 10.83 -6.01 -1.31
CA VAL A 446 10.57 -7.01 -0.26
C VAL A 446 9.83 -6.41 0.94
N LEU A 447 10.10 -5.16 1.32
CA LEU A 447 9.39 -4.49 2.43
C LEU A 447 7.94 -4.14 2.07
N VAL A 448 7.67 -3.75 0.82
CA VAL A 448 6.31 -3.51 0.33
C VAL A 448 5.52 -4.81 0.22
N GLN A 449 6.16 -5.91 -0.18
CA GLN A 449 5.50 -7.21 -0.31
C GLN A 449 5.15 -7.85 1.05
N TRP A 450 5.92 -7.58 2.12
CA TRP A 450 5.56 -8.00 3.48
C TRP A 450 4.49 -7.13 4.13
N MET A 451 4.39 -5.84 3.79
CA MET A 451 3.31 -4.97 4.28
C MET A 451 1.95 -5.19 3.58
N MET A 452 1.95 -5.72 2.35
CA MET A 452 0.70 -6.07 1.63
C MET A 452 0.10 -7.42 2.03
N MET A 453 0.84 -8.32 2.67
CA MET A 453 0.31 -9.61 3.14
C MET A 453 -0.38 -9.55 4.52
N LEU A 454 -0.43 -8.38 5.18
CA LEU A 454 -1.03 -8.22 6.50
C LEU A 454 -2.07 -7.07 6.61
N LEU A 455 -2.66 -6.57 5.51
CA LEU A 455 -3.59 -5.41 5.54
C LEU A 455 -4.77 -5.38 4.53
#